data_AF-A0A2I1C6Q3-F1
#
_entry.id   AF-A0A2I1C6Q3-F1
#
_cell.length_a   1.000
_cell.length_b   1.000
_cell.length_c   1.000
_cell.angle_alpha   90.00
_cell.angle_beta   90.00
_cell.angle_gamma   90.00
#
_symmetry.space_group_name_H-M   'P 1'
#
loop_
_entity.id
_entity.type
_entity.pdbx_description
1 polymer ?
#
loop_
_entity_poly.entity_id
_entity_poly.type
_entity_poly.pdbx_seq_one_letter_code
_entity_poly.pdbx_strand_id
1 'polypeptide(L)'
;MPSALTFDLHKKCSTTKARASTLHLPHGSVPLPIFMPVATQASLKGLTYDQLKQTGCMLCLNNTYHLGLKPGQEVLDKVGGAHKLQGWDRNILTDSGGFQMVSLLKLAKVTEEGVRFLSPHDGTPMLLTPEHSISLQNSIGSDIIMQLDDVIATTSPDHARIHEAMERSVRWLDRCIEAHKYPERQNLFCIIQGGLDLELRKQCCAEMVARDTPGIAIGGLSGGEAKEEFCKVYRVDTCTGLLPEHKPRYVMGVGYPEDLVVAVALGADMFDCVWPTRTAQTSIMSPAAVTPQDTLSQSGTPTPPHNPAHEEHQYLNLIRTILAEGEHRPDRTGTGTRSIFAPPQLRFSLSKPGATPCSEPIPVLPLLTTKRVFLRAVIAELLWFISGCTSSIPLSESGIKIWDGNGSREFLDKVGLGHREVGDLGPVYGFQWRHFGAEYVDAKTDYTGQGIDQLAEVVRKLKETPFDRRIIMSAWNPADLKKMALPPCHMFAQFYVSYPKGLDKKGSLSCLLYQRSCDMGLGVPFNIASYALLTHILAHATDLNPGTLIHTMGDAHVYLDHVDALNEQLKREPTEFPELCIKRDDRGSGVVDGWKEEEFEVVGYQPHKAIKMNMSV
;
A
#
# COMPACT_ATOMS: atom_id res chain seq x y z
N MET A 1 12.98 39.63 -21.73
CA MET A 1 11.57 39.55 -22.19
C MET A 1 10.70 39.30 -20.97
N PRO A 2 9.46 39.83 -20.90
CA PRO A 2 8.61 39.62 -19.73
C PRO A 2 8.27 38.13 -19.59
N SER A 3 8.25 37.65 -18.34
CA SER A 3 7.87 36.29 -17.99
C SER A 3 6.42 36.00 -18.41
N ALA A 4 6.15 34.75 -18.79
CA ALA A 4 4.79 34.28 -19.09
C ALA A 4 3.87 34.24 -17.86
N LEU A 5 4.44 34.34 -16.66
CA LEU A 5 3.76 34.20 -15.38
C LEU A 5 3.31 35.56 -14.84
N THR A 6 2.05 35.65 -14.46
CA THR A 6 1.54 36.73 -13.60
C THR A 6 0.94 36.18 -12.32
N PHE A 7 1.05 36.94 -11.23
CA PHE A 7 0.64 36.52 -9.90
C PHE A 7 -0.26 37.58 -9.26
N ASP A 8 -1.54 37.23 -9.15
CA ASP A 8 -2.58 38.10 -8.60
C ASP A 8 -2.83 37.73 -7.14
N LEU A 9 -2.36 38.56 -6.22
CA LEU A 9 -2.59 38.40 -4.79
C LEU A 9 -3.93 39.04 -4.39
N HIS A 10 -4.93 38.21 -4.07
CA HIS A 10 -6.28 38.69 -3.74
C HIS A 10 -6.41 39.15 -2.30
N LYS A 11 -5.96 38.30 -1.36
CA LYS A 11 -6.12 38.57 0.07
C LYS A 11 -5.11 37.79 0.91
N LYS A 12 -4.76 38.36 2.06
CA LYS A 12 -3.98 37.70 3.11
C LYS A 12 -4.87 37.47 4.33
N CYS A 13 -4.67 36.36 5.02
CA CYS A 13 -5.31 36.09 6.29
C CYS A 13 -4.87 37.15 7.32
N SER A 14 -5.80 37.60 8.17
CA SER A 14 -5.49 38.56 9.25
C SER A 14 -4.77 37.91 10.44
N THR A 15 -4.87 36.58 10.57
CA THR A 15 -4.36 35.82 11.72
C THR A 15 -3.12 35.01 11.38
N THR A 16 -3.07 34.41 10.18
CA THR A 16 -1.95 33.62 9.69
C THR A 16 -1.27 34.30 8.50
N LYS A 17 -0.23 33.70 7.92
CA LYS A 17 0.40 34.21 6.68
C LYS A 17 -0.19 33.60 5.41
N ALA A 18 -1.27 32.82 5.54
CA ALA A 18 -1.98 32.26 4.40
C ALA A 18 -2.42 33.36 3.43
N ARG A 19 -2.33 33.06 2.14
CA ARG A 19 -2.69 33.97 1.07
C ARG A 19 -3.52 33.25 0.03
N ALA A 20 -4.53 33.96 -0.47
CA ALA A 20 -5.33 33.54 -1.60
C ALA A 20 -4.87 34.33 -2.83
N SER A 21 -4.48 33.61 -3.87
CA SER A 21 -3.95 34.21 -5.10
C SER A 21 -4.34 33.41 -6.33
N THR A 22 -4.13 33.99 -7.50
CA THR A 22 -4.25 33.29 -8.79
C THR A 22 -2.92 33.40 -9.53
N LEU A 23 -2.44 32.25 -9.97
CA LEU A 23 -1.24 32.12 -10.79
C LEU A 23 -1.65 31.93 -12.23
N HIS A 24 -1.31 32.86 -13.11
CA HIS A 24 -1.57 32.74 -14.53
C HIS A 24 -0.37 32.15 -15.24
N LEU A 25 -0.60 31.07 -15.99
CA LEU A 25 0.39 30.35 -16.77
C LEU A 25 -0.14 30.16 -18.20
N PRO A 26 0.74 29.82 -19.16
CA PRO A 26 0.37 29.68 -20.58
C PRO A 26 -0.81 28.74 -20.84
N HIS A 27 -0.95 27.63 -20.10
CA HIS A 27 -2.02 26.64 -20.28
C HIS A 27 -3.17 26.79 -19.26
N GLY A 28 -3.30 27.94 -18.62
CA GLY A 28 -4.47 28.31 -17.82
C GLY A 28 -4.13 28.90 -16.46
N SER A 29 -5.15 29.42 -15.79
CA SER A 29 -5.00 30.02 -14.46
C SER A 29 -5.15 28.97 -13.36
N VAL A 30 -4.35 29.08 -12.31
CA VAL A 30 -4.30 28.15 -11.18
C VAL A 30 -4.67 28.90 -9.90
N PRO A 31 -5.78 28.56 -9.23
CA PRO A 31 -6.08 29.11 -7.92
C PRO A 31 -5.10 28.56 -6.87
N LEU A 32 -4.64 29.43 -5.98
CA LEU A 32 -3.68 29.10 -4.92
C LEU A 32 -4.30 29.32 -3.53
N PRO A 33 -4.00 28.45 -2.54
CA PRO A 33 -3.00 27.37 -2.59
C PRO A 33 -3.44 26.13 -3.36
N ILE A 34 -2.48 25.38 -3.92
CA ILE A 34 -2.72 24.15 -4.69
C ILE A 34 -1.79 23.01 -4.28
N PHE A 35 -2.35 21.80 -4.24
CA PHE A 35 -1.60 20.55 -4.17
C PHE A 35 -1.56 19.89 -5.56
N MET A 36 -0.36 19.58 -6.05
CA MET A 36 -0.12 19.05 -7.38
C MET A 36 0.17 17.54 -7.33
N PRO A 37 -0.54 16.72 -8.12
CA PRO A 37 -0.22 15.31 -8.25
C PRO A 37 1.03 15.10 -9.13
N VAL A 38 1.82 14.08 -8.79
CA VAL A 38 3.08 13.77 -9.48
C VAL A 38 2.87 12.73 -10.58
N ALA A 39 2.88 13.18 -11.83
CA ALA A 39 2.83 12.39 -13.05
C ALA A 39 4.24 12.06 -13.56
N THR A 40 4.93 11.13 -12.88
CA THR A 40 6.36 10.85 -13.07
C THR A 40 6.79 10.64 -14.54
N GLN A 41 5.98 9.96 -15.37
CA GLN A 41 6.29 9.70 -16.78
C GLN A 41 5.19 10.27 -17.70
N ALA A 42 4.79 11.53 -17.47
CA ALA A 42 3.66 12.14 -18.18
C ALA A 42 2.37 11.30 -18.07
N SER A 43 2.24 10.57 -16.96
CA SER A 43 1.08 9.75 -16.63
C SER A 43 0.97 9.59 -15.12
N LEU A 44 -0.26 9.68 -14.63
CA LEU A 44 -0.62 9.38 -13.25
C LEU A 44 -1.10 7.93 -13.17
N LYS A 45 -0.28 7.08 -12.54
CA LYS A 45 -0.60 5.67 -12.38
C LYS A 45 -1.92 5.49 -11.61
N GLY A 46 -2.90 4.87 -12.27
CA GLY A 46 -4.23 4.58 -11.69
C GLY A 46 -5.33 5.58 -12.06
N LEU A 47 -5.02 6.67 -12.76
CA LEU A 47 -6.01 7.64 -13.24
C LEU A 47 -5.84 7.92 -14.73
N THR A 48 -6.96 8.00 -15.44
CA THR A 48 -7.00 8.50 -16.82
C THR A 48 -6.95 10.03 -16.84
N TYR A 49 -6.60 10.59 -18.00
CA TYR A 49 -6.62 12.03 -18.26
C TYR A 49 -7.97 12.67 -17.87
N ASP A 50 -9.09 12.08 -18.31
CA ASP A 50 -10.42 12.64 -18.07
C ASP A 50 -10.78 12.63 -16.58
N GLN A 51 -10.42 11.56 -15.87
CA GLN A 51 -10.62 11.48 -14.42
C GLN A 51 -9.82 12.56 -13.68
N LEU A 52 -8.57 12.79 -14.07
CA LEU A 52 -7.76 13.86 -13.48
C LEU A 52 -8.32 15.26 -13.80
N LYS A 53 -8.87 15.45 -15.01
CA LYS A 53 -9.52 16.70 -15.40
C LYS A 53 -10.75 16.98 -14.54
N GLN A 54 -11.55 15.95 -14.27
CA GLN A 54 -12.77 16.01 -13.46
C GLN A 54 -12.51 16.38 -11.99
N THR A 55 -11.33 16.08 -11.42
CA THR A 55 -10.99 16.53 -10.06
C THR A 55 -10.71 18.02 -9.95
N GLY A 56 -10.65 18.74 -11.07
CA GLY A 56 -10.29 20.16 -11.10
C GLY A 56 -8.78 20.40 -11.03
N CYS A 57 -7.94 19.38 -11.22
CA CYS A 57 -6.47 19.53 -11.24
C CYS A 57 -6.01 20.48 -12.35
N MET A 58 -5.48 21.67 -11.98
CA MET A 58 -5.04 22.70 -12.96
C MET A 58 -3.54 22.69 -13.25
N LEU A 59 -2.76 21.95 -12.46
CA LEU A 59 -1.31 21.87 -12.56
C LEU A 59 -0.84 20.52 -12.03
N CYS A 60 0.00 19.83 -12.79
CA CYS A 60 0.61 18.56 -12.39
C CYS A 60 2.14 18.61 -12.51
N LEU A 61 2.82 17.76 -11.75
CA LEU A 61 4.27 17.66 -11.80
C LEU A 61 4.71 16.53 -12.74
N ASN A 62 5.54 16.83 -13.73
CA ASN A 62 6.27 15.84 -14.50
C ASN A 62 7.73 15.77 -14.04
N ASN A 63 8.31 14.56 -14.06
CA ASN A 63 9.69 14.40 -13.64
C ASN A 63 10.65 14.57 -14.83
N THR A 64 11.60 15.49 -14.70
CA THR A 64 12.56 15.83 -15.75
C THR A 64 13.46 14.65 -16.10
N TYR A 65 13.96 13.94 -15.09
CA TYR A 65 14.86 12.81 -15.27
C TYR A 65 14.21 11.66 -16.04
N HIS A 66 13.00 11.25 -15.63
CA HIS A 66 12.29 10.14 -16.23
C HIS A 66 11.90 10.43 -17.67
N LEU A 67 11.36 11.62 -17.96
CA LEU A 67 11.00 12.01 -19.33
C LEU A 67 12.22 12.23 -20.22
N GLY A 68 13.30 12.80 -19.66
CA GLY A 68 14.56 13.01 -20.35
C GLY A 68 15.28 11.72 -20.74
N LEU A 69 15.03 10.61 -20.03
CA LEU A 69 15.50 9.28 -20.39
C LEU A 69 14.52 8.51 -21.27
N LYS A 70 13.24 8.48 -20.90
CA LYS A 70 12.17 7.73 -21.58
C LYS A 70 10.87 8.55 -21.56
N PRO A 71 10.41 9.05 -22.72
CA PRO A 71 10.80 8.64 -24.07
C PRO A 71 12.13 9.23 -24.56
N GLY A 72 12.71 10.21 -23.87
CA GLY A 72 13.96 10.86 -24.25
C GLY A 72 13.75 12.21 -24.93
N GLN A 73 14.77 13.07 -24.85
CA GLN A 73 14.72 14.45 -25.38
C GLN A 73 14.35 14.49 -26.87
N GLU A 74 15.00 13.69 -27.71
CA GLU A 74 14.77 13.67 -29.15
C GLU A 74 13.32 13.32 -29.52
N VAL A 75 12.69 12.43 -28.74
CA VAL A 75 11.29 12.06 -28.95
C VAL A 75 10.37 13.19 -28.50
N LEU A 76 10.66 13.83 -27.36
CA LEU A 76 9.89 14.98 -26.89
C LEU A 76 9.93 16.14 -27.89
N ASP A 77 11.10 16.43 -28.47
CA ASP A 77 11.24 17.45 -29.50
C ASP A 77 10.41 17.14 -30.75
N LYS A 78 10.41 15.88 -31.20
CA LYS A 78 9.61 15.41 -32.35
C LYS A 78 8.10 15.47 -32.07
N VAL A 79 7.67 15.10 -30.87
CA VAL A 79 6.26 15.14 -30.45
C VAL A 79 5.79 16.58 -30.21
N GLY A 80 6.70 17.47 -29.81
CA GLY A 80 6.42 18.85 -29.45
C GLY A 80 6.06 19.04 -27.97
N GLY A 81 6.72 18.28 -27.09
CA GLY A 81 6.63 18.43 -25.63
C GLY A 81 5.66 17.47 -24.94
N ALA A 82 5.69 17.50 -23.60
CA ALA A 82 4.92 16.61 -22.74
C ALA A 82 3.42 16.85 -22.85
N HIS A 83 2.95 18.10 -22.99
CA HIS A 83 1.53 18.41 -23.18
C HIS A 83 0.90 17.58 -24.32
N LYS A 84 1.58 17.52 -25.48
CA LYS A 84 1.14 16.71 -26.61
C LYS A 84 1.31 15.21 -26.38
N LEU A 85 2.40 14.80 -25.74
CA LEU A 85 2.68 13.39 -25.44
C LEU A 85 1.58 12.75 -24.59
N GLN A 86 1.10 13.46 -23.57
CA GLN A 86 0.08 12.95 -22.63
C GLN A 86 -1.34 13.46 -22.93
N GLY A 87 -1.53 14.32 -23.93
CA GLY A 87 -2.80 14.98 -24.23
C GLY A 87 -3.29 15.93 -23.13
N TRP A 88 -2.38 16.47 -22.30
CA TRP A 88 -2.73 17.35 -21.19
C TRP A 88 -2.78 18.81 -21.61
N ASP A 89 -3.99 19.36 -21.62
CA ASP A 89 -4.33 20.73 -22.04
C ASP A 89 -4.26 21.76 -20.90
N ARG A 90 -3.77 21.37 -19.71
CA ARG A 90 -3.58 22.28 -18.55
C ARG A 90 -2.09 22.38 -18.21
N ASN A 91 -1.76 23.12 -17.16
CA ASN A 91 -0.38 23.45 -16.85
C ASN A 91 0.45 22.25 -16.36
N ILE A 92 1.76 22.31 -16.62
CA ILE A 92 2.76 21.36 -16.17
C ILE A 92 3.88 22.10 -15.44
N LEU A 93 4.28 21.56 -14.30
CA LEU A 93 5.53 21.90 -13.61
C LEU A 93 6.50 20.74 -13.75
N THR A 94 7.79 21.04 -13.93
CA THR A 94 8.86 20.03 -13.86
C THR A 94 9.73 20.22 -12.63
N ASP A 95 10.27 19.12 -12.09
CA ASP A 95 11.34 19.19 -11.10
C ASP A 95 12.72 19.36 -11.75
N SER A 96 13.76 19.54 -10.94
CA SER A 96 15.13 19.75 -11.45
C SER A 96 15.79 18.47 -12.02
N GLY A 97 15.21 17.30 -11.72
CA GLY A 97 15.81 15.98 -11.93
C GLY A 97 16.90 15.60 -10.92
N GLY A 98 17.37 16.53 -10.08
CA GLY A 98 18.47 16.35 -9.14
C GLY A 98 18.20 15.31 -8.04
N PHE A 99 17.01 15.37 -7.44
CA PHE A 99 16.65 14.56 -6.27
C PHE A 99 16.65 13.05 -6.53
N GLN A 100 16.13 12.61 -7.69
CA GLN A 100 16.06 11.20 -8.06
C GLN A 100 17.46 10.63 -8.33
N MET A 101 18.39 11.43 -8.83
CA MET A 101 19.76 11.01 -9.10
C MET A 101 20.58 10.83 -7.81
N VAL A 102 20.28 11.59 -6.75
CA VAL A 102 20.94 11.48 -5.44
C VAL A 102 20.30 10.40 -4.55
N SER A 103 18.97 10.24 -4.61
CA SER A 103 18.25 9.26 -3.78
C SER A 103 18.33 7.81 -4.30
N LEU A 104 18.53 7.59 -5.60
CA LEU A 104 18.62 6.25 -6.20
C LEU A 104 20.05 5.68 -6.27
N LEU A 105 21.09 6.48 -6.03
CA LEU A 105 22.47 6.07 -6.30
C LEU A 105 23.41 6.41 -5.14
N LYS A 106 23.87 5.37 -4.42
CA LYS A 106 25.03 5.44 -3.50
C LYS A 106 26.34 5.94 -4.15
N LEU A 107 26.32 6.23 -5.45
CA LEU A 107 27.48 6.49 -6.31
C LEU A 107 27.44 7.87 -7.00
N ALA A 108 26.54 8.77 -6.60
CA ALA A 108 26.48 10.12 -7.17
C ALA A 108 27.63 10.98 -6.65
N LYS A 109 28.36 11.65 -7.55
CA LYS A 109 29.41 12.64 -7.21
C LYS A 109 29.00 14.00 -7.76
N VAL A 110 28.79 14.96 -6.85
CA VAL A 110 28.48 16.35 -7.21
C VAL A 110 29.78 17.14 -7.32
N THR A 111 29.97 17.83 -8.44
CA THR A 111 31.08 18.76 -8.69
C THR A 111 30.52 20.09 -9.16
N GLU A 112 31.36 21.12 -9.34
CA GLU A 112 30.89 22.40 -9.88
C GLU A 112 30.29 22.25 -11.29
N GLU A 113 30.78 21.30 -12.08
CA GLU A 113 30.30 21.03 -13.45
C GLU A 113 28.85 20.56 -13.48
N GLY A 114 28.47 19.67 -12.54
CA GLY A 114 27.17 19.02 -12.49
C GLY A 114 27.15 17.79 -11.57
N VAL A 115 26.10 16.99 -11.70
CA VAL A 115 25.95 15.72 -10.96
C VAL A 115 26.38 14.56 -11.86
N ARG A 116 27.42 13.83 -11.45
CA ARG A 116 27.86 12.58 -12.10
C ARG A 116 27.23 11.38 -11.41
N PHE A 117 26.66 10.48 -12.19
CA PHE A 117 25.94 9.32 -11.67
C PHE A 117 25.95 8.17 -12.69
N LEU A 118 25.57 6.96 -12.27
CA LEU A 118 25.42 5.82 -13.18
C LEU A 118 23.95 5.64 -13.54
N SER A 119 23.67 5.39 -14.82
CA SER A 119 22.32 5.03 -15.28
C SER A 119 21.84 3.76 -14.54
N PRO A 120 20.67 3.78 -13.91
CA PRO A 120 20.11 2.61 -13.22
C PRO A 120 19.63 1.51 -14.17
N HIS A 121 19.60 1.78 -15.49
CA HIS A 121 19.15 0.81 -16.49
C HIS A 121 20.28 -0.02 -17.09
N ASP A 122 21.44 0.60 -17.33
CA ASP A 122 22.57 -0.03 -18.04
C ASP A 122 23.94 0.24 -17.39
N GLY A 123 23.98 1.01 -16.29
CA GLY A 123 25.22 1.31 -15.56
C GLY A 123 26.13 2.32 -16.27
N THR A 124 25.69 2.96 -17.35
CA THR A 124 26.52 3.93 -18.07
C THR A 124 26.73 5.21 -17.26
N PRO A 125 27.95 5.80 -17.25
CA PRO A 125 28.20 7.04 -16.56
C PRO A 125 27.52 8.22 -17.27
N MET A 126 26.74 8.98 -16.52
CA MET A 126 25.99 10.15 -16.95
C MET A 126 26.44 11.39 -16.18
N LEU A 127 26.32 12.55 -16.82
CA LEU A 127 26.54 13.86 -16.22
C LEU A 127 25.32 14.74 -16.51
N LEU A 128 24.64 15.19 -15.45
CA LEU A 128 23.61 16.22 -15.57
C LEU A 128 24.18 17.55 -15.10
N THR A 129 24.37 18.47 -16.04
CA THR A 129 24.74 19.86 -15.74
C THR A 129 23.49 20.73 -15.61
N PRO A 130 23.58 21.92 -14.99
CA PRO A 130 22.51 22.93 -15.01
C PRO A 130 21.95 23.19 -16.41
N GLU A 131 22.81 23.36 -17.41
CA GLU A 131 22.40 23.63 -18.80
C GLU A 131 21.67 22.45 -19.43
N HIS A 132 22.14 21.23 -19.16
CA HIS A 132 21.49 20.02 -19.66
C HIS A 132 20.11 19.84 -19.01
N SER A 133 19.98 20.05 -17.69
CA SER A 133 18.68 20.01 -17.01
C SER A 133 17.69 21.01 -17.60
N ILE A 134 18.11 22.26 -17.84
CA ILE A 134 17.26 23.28 -18.47
C ILE A 134 16.91 22.91 -19.92
N SER A 135 17.85 22.36 -20.69
CA SER A 135 17.60 21.88 -22.05
C SER A 135 16.53 20.79 -22.10
N LEU A 136 16.57 19.83 -21.17
CA LEU A 136 15.55 18.78 -21.04
C LEU A 136 14.18 19.40 -20.73
N GLN A 137 14.11 20.30 -19.76
CA GLN A 137 12.87 20.99 -19.39
C GLN A 137 12.32 21.87 -20.53
N ASN A 138 13.19 22.47 -21.34
CA ASN A 138 12.79 23.19 -22.55
C ASN A 138 12.15 22.28 -23.60
N SER A 139 12.61 21.03 -23.68
CA SER A 139 12.08 20.03 -24.62
C SER A 139 10.79 19.39 -24.09
N ILE A 140 10.70 19.20 -22.78
CA ILE A 140 9.45 18.81 -22.09
C ILE A 140 8.38 19.89 -22.31
N GLY A 141 8.76 21.16 -22.33
CA GLY A 141 7.86 22.27 -22.62
C GLY A 141 6.88 22.57 -21.48
N SER A 142 7.29 22.36 -20.23
CA SER A 142 6.51 22.68 -19.02
C SER A 142 6.38 24.19 -18.80
N ASP A 143 5.25 24.62 -18.25
CA ASP A 143 4.97 26.03 -17.91
C ASP A 143 5.87 26.56 -16.79
N ILE A 144 6.24 25.69 -15.85
CA ILE A 144 7.15 25.98 -14.75
C ILE A 144 8.32 24.99 -14.81
N ILE A 145 9.53 25.54 -14.80
CA ILE A 145 10.78 24.78 -14.80
C ILE A 145 11.58 25.11 -13.54
N MET A 146 12.40 24.18 -13.08
CA MET A 146 13.20 24.32 -11.86
C MET A 146 14.68 24.39 -12.19
N GLN A 147 15.43 25.23 -11.47
CA GLN A 147 16.89 25.19 -11.52
C GLN A 147 17.41 23.82 -11.07
N LEU A 148 18.59 23.42 -11.55
CA LEU A 148 19.32 22.32 -10.90
C LEU A 148 19.94 22.81 -9.59
N ASP A 149 19.81 22.01 -8.54
CA ASP A 149 20.32 22.30 -7.20
C ASP A 149 21.20 21.17 -6.67
N ASP A 150 22.08 21.50 -5.75
CA ASP A 150 22.94 20.54 -5.06
C ASP A 150 22.20 19.96 -3.85
N VAL A 151 21.54 18.83 -4.07
CA VAL A 151 20.68 18.19 -3.07
C VAL A 151 21.51 17.49 -1.99
N ILE A 152 21.28 17.88 -0.74
CA ILE A 152 21.79 17.19 0.45
C ILE A 152 20.63 16.81 1.37
N ALA A 153 20.77 15.70 2.11
CA ALA A 153 19.83 15.36 3.17
C ALA A 153 19.79 16.46 4.23
N THR A 154 18.61 16.98 4.53
CA THR A 154 18.43 18.11 5.46
C THR A 154 18.90 17.84 6.88
N THR A 155 18.91 16.58 7.31
CA THR A 155 19.43 16.13 8.62
C THR A 155 20.92 15.77 8.60
N SER A 156 21.66 16.09 7.52
CA SER A 156 23.09 15.82 7.45
C SER A 156 23.85 16.55 8.55
N PRO A 157 24.74 15.87 9.31
CA PRO A 157 25.57 16.52 10.32
C PRO A 157 26.75 17.31 9.72
N ASP A 158 26.99 17.19 8.41
CA ASP A 158 28.10 17.87 7.72
C ASP A 158 27.71 19.29 7.30
N HIS A 159 27.85 20.24 8.22
CA HIS A 159 27.56 21.65 8.00
C HIS A 159 28.39 22.28 6.87
N ALA A 160 29.66 21.88 6.71
CA ALA A 160 30.52 22.40 5.64
C ALA A 160 29.98 21.99 4.26
N ARG A 161 29.49 20.75 4.13
CA ARG A 161 28.86 20.27 2.90
C ARG A 161 27.52 20.95 2.61
N ILE A 162 26.74 21.30 3.63
CA ILE A 162 25.48 22.06 3.48
C ILE A 162 25.77 23.49 2.98
N HIS A 163 26.78 24.15 3.54
CA HIS A 163 27.21 25.48 3.09
C HIS A 163 27.62 25.46 1.61
N GLU A 164 28.50 24.52 1.23
CA GLU A 164 28.93 24.37 -0.16
C GLU A 164 27.78 24.00 -1.10
N ALA A 165 26.81 23.18 -0.65
CA ALA A 165 25.62 22.86 -1.44
C ALA A 165 24.77 24.11 -1.74
N MET A 166 24.59 24.96 -0.73
CA MET A 166 23.85 26.21 -0.84
C MET A 166 24.55 27.16 -1.83
N GLU A 167 25.86 27.40 -1.64
CA GLU A 167 26.63 28.29 -2.52
C GLU A 167 26.69 27.77 -3.96
N ARG A 168 26.88 26.46 -4.15
CA ARG A 168 26.85 25.84 -5.48
C ARG A 168 25.49 25.99 -6.14
N SER A 169 24.39 25.82 -5.40
CA SER A 169 23.04 26.00 -5.94
C SER A 169 22.80 27.46 -6.37
N VAL A 170 23.37 28.43 -5.65
CA VAL A 170 23.36 29.86 -6.06
C VAL A 170 24.12 30.04 -7.38
N ARG A 171 25.34 29.51 -7.50
CA ARG A 171 26.13 29.60 -8.75
C ARG A 171 25.49 28.86 -9.92
N TRP A 172 24.84 27.74 -9.66
CA TRP A 172 24.13 26.95 -10.67
C TRP A 172 22.86 27.63 -11.18
N LEU A 173 22.22 28.48 -10.38
CA LEU A 173 21.10 29.30 -10.86
C LEU A 173 21.54 30.23 -12.00
N ASP A 174 22.70 30.89 -11.87
CA ASP A 174 23.21 31.78 -12.93
C ASP A 174 23.37 31.02 -14.27
N ARG A 175 23.88 29.79 -14.20
CA ARG A 175 23.99 28.89 -15.35
C ARG A 175 22.63 28.46 -15.90
N CYS A 176 21.65 28.22 -15.02
CA CYS A 176 20.29 27.90 -15.43
C CYS A 176 19.60 29.07 -16.15
N ILE A 177 19.79 30.30 -15.64
CA ILE A 177 19.25 31.53 -16.24
C ILE A 177 19.81 31.71 -17.65
N GLU A 178 21.13 31.57 -17.82
CA GLU A 178 21.78 31.70 -19.13
C GLU A 178 21.34 30.61 -20.12
N ALA A 179 21.15 29.37 -19.64
CA ALA A 179 20.74 28.26 -20.48
C ALA A 179 19.26 28.30 -20.91
N HIS A 180 18.43 29.09 -20.23
CA HIS A 180 16.99 29.08 -20.43
C HIS A 180 16.58 29.82 -21.71
N LYS A 181 16.05 29.07 -22.68
CA LYS A 181 15.75 29.59 -24.02
C LYS A 181 14.40 30.28 -24.19
N TYR A 182 13.42 29.97 -23.33
CA TYR A 182 12.01 30.27 -23.59
C TYR A 182 11.29 31.00 -22.43
N PRO A 183 11.83 32.12 -21.91
CA PRO A 183 11.25 32.86 -20.77
C PRO A 183 9.83 33.40 -21.05
N GLU A 184 9.45 33.54 -22.31
CA GLU A 184 8.12 33.97 -22.75
C GLU A 184 7.03 32.89 -22.61
N ARG A 185 7.40 31.64 -22.33
CA ARG A 185 6.45 30.52 -22.18
C ARG A 185 6.81 29.51 -21.09
N GLN A 186 8.01 29.54 -20.54
CA GLN A 186 8.40 28.71 -19.40
C GLN A 186 8.96 29.61 -18.30
N ASN A 187 8.64 29.26 -17.05
CA ASN A 187 8.95 30.13 -15.91
C ASN A 187 9.94 29.41 -15.00
N LEU A 188 11.19 29.89 -14.98
CA LEU A 188 12.26 29.33 -14.16
C LEU A 188 12.09 29.71 -12.70
N PHE A 189 12.01 28.71 -11.83
CA PHE A 189 11.97 28.91 -10.39
C PHE A 189 13.35 28.59 -9.80
N CYS A 190 13.78 29.45 -8.88
CA CYS A 190 14.97 29.19 -8.08
C CYS A 190 14.65 28.30 -6.89
N ILE A 191 15.63 27.57 -6.34
CA ILE A 191 15.44 26.67 -5.20
C ILE A 191 16.25 27.17 -4.01
N ILE A 192 15.58 27.51 -2.91
CA ILE A 192 16.23 27.84 -1.64
C ILE A 192 16.77 26.56 -1.00
N GLN A 193 18.07 26.57 -0.67
CA GLN A 193 18.79 25.50 0.03
C GLN A 193 19.38 26.01 1.35
N GLY A 194 19.91 25.10 2.19
CA GLY A 194 20.52 25.45 3.49
C GLY A 194 20.24 24.46 4.63
N GLY A 195 19.62 23.31 4.37
CA GLY A 195 19.29 22.32 5.41
C GLY A 195 18.38 22.91 6.50
N LEU A 196 18.67 22.58 7.76
CA LEU A 196 18.01 23.15 8.95
C LEU A 196 18.69 24.42 9.49
N ASP A 197 19.75 24.91 8.85
CA ASP A 197 20.46 26.10 9.29
C ASP A 197 19.72 27.36 8.83
N LEU A 198 19.16 28.09 9.80
CA LEU A 198 18.34 29.27 9.52
C LEU A 198 19.15 30.42 8.91
N GLU A 199 20.44 30.57 9.23
CA GLU A 199 21.25 31.65 8.67
C GLU A 199 21.63 31.35 7.22
N LEU A 200 21.97 30.09 6.90
CA LEU A 200 22.19 29.68 5.51
C LEU A 200 20.92 29.82 4.66
N ARG A 201 19.74 29.53 5.23
CA ARG A 201 18.46 29.75 4.55
C ARG A 201 18.23 31.23 4.24
N LYS A 202 18.51 32.13 5.18
CA LYS A 202 18.39 33.59 4.97
C LYS A 202 19.36 34.09 3.91
N GLN A 203 20.61 33.64 3.96
CA GLN A 203 21.63 33.97 2.96
C GLN A 203 21.20 33.50 1.57
N CYS A 204 20.75 32.25 1.45
CA CYS A 204 20.25 31.70 0.19
C CYS A 204 19.02 32.47 -0.31
N CYS A 205 18.08 32.85 0.56
CA CYS A 205 16.94 33.69 0.18
C CYS A 205 17.39 35.02 -0.42
N ALA A 206 18.34 35.72 0.22
CA ALA A 206 18.84 36.99 -0.29
C ALA A 206 19.48 36.84 -1.68
N GLU A 207 20.34 35.83 -1.86
CA GLU A 207 21.01 35.54 -3.13
C GLU A 207 20.03 35.16 -4.26
N MET A 208 19.03 34.35 -3.94
CA MET A 208 18.06 33.87 -4.93
C MET A 208 17.06 34.97 -5.32
N VAL A 209 16.62 35.79 -4.35
CA VAL A 209 15.75 36.94 -4.61
C VAL A 209 16.45 38.00 -5.46
N ALA A 210 17.76 38.21 -5.27
CA ALA A 210 18.53 39.15 -6.07
C ALA A 210 18.55 38.84 -7.58
N ARG A 211 18.34 37.57 -7.97
CA ARG A 211 18.29 37.11 -9.37
C ARG A 211 16.90 37.22 -10.01
N ASP A 212 15.90 37.61 -9.23
CA ASP A 212 14.57 38.01 -9.68
C ASP A 212 13.83 36.98 -10.56
N THR A 213 14.01 35.68 -10.31
CA THR A 213 13.27 34.61 -11.01
C THR A 213 11.75 34.73 -10.85
N PRO A 214 10.92 34.33 -11.84
CA PRO A 214 9.46 34.43 -11.77
C PRO A 214 8.79 33.79 -10.55
N GLY A 215 9.38 32.74 -9.98
CA GLY A 215 8.88 32.08 -8.78
C GLY A 215 9.99 31.44 -7.97
N ILE A 216 9.65 31.02 -6.74
CA ILE A 216 10.63 30.58 -5.75
C ILE A 216 10.17 29.27 -5.14
N ALA A 217 11.05 28.28 -5.18
CA ALA A 217 10.87 26.98 -4.56
C ALA A 217 11.69 26.87 -3.27
N ILE A 218 11.19 26.14 -2.28
CA ILE A 218 11.87 25.83 -1.01
C ILE A 218 12.20 24.34 -1.04
N GLY A 219 13.50 24.03 -1.13
CA GLY A 219 14.01 22.67 -1.30
C GLY A 219 14.60 22.05 -0.04
N GLY A 220 14.86 20.73 -0.12
CA GLY A 220 15.58 19.93 0.88
C GLY A 220 14.70 19.29 1.96
N LEU A 221 13.47 19.73 2.14
CA LEU A 221 12.61 19.30 3.26
C LEU A 221 11.84 18.05 2.82
N SER A 222 12.36 16.87 3.19
CA SER A 222 11.92 15.57 2.64
C SER A 222 11.20 14.68 3.66
N GLY A 223 10.77 15.25 4.80
CA GLY A 223 9.92 14.55 5.78
C GLY A 223 10.68 13.64 6.75
N GLY A 224 11.99 13.84 6.92
CA GLY A 224 12.82 13.13 7.90
C GLY A 224 13.12 13.95 9.17
N GLU A 225 12.84 15.25 9.12
CA GLU A 225 13.05 16.22 10.19
C GLU A 225 11.91 16.24 11.22
N ALA A 226 12.22 16.65 12.45
CA ALA A 226 11.19 16.87 13.47
C ALA A 226 10.26 18.02 13.06
N LYS A 227 8.95 17.91 13.34
CA LYS A 227 7.93 18.93 12.97
C LYS A 227 8.26 20.33 13.47
N GLU A 228 8.93 20.47 14.61
CA GLU A 228 9.35 21.76 15.12
C GLU A 228 10.43 22.41 14.25
N GLU A 229 11.40 21.64 13.79
CA GLU A 229 12.49 22.09 12.90
C GLU A 229 11.97 22.40 11.49
N PHE A 230 11.06 21.56 10.98
CA PHE A 230 10.29 21.85 9.77
C PHE A 230 9.64 23.24 9.90
N CYS A 231 8.83 23.45 10.95
CA CYS A 231 8.16 24.73 11.17
C CYS A 231 9.14 25.91 11.30
N LYS A 232 10.32 25.74 11.89
CA LYS A 232 11.35 26.79 12.02
C LYS A 232 11.92 27.22 10.66
N VAL A 233 12.14 26.29 9.74
CA VAL A 233 12.62 26.60 8.38
C VAL A 233 11.53 27.33 7.57
N TYR A 234 10.26 26.90 7.69
CA TYR A 234 9.13 27.54 7.01
C TYR A 234 8.60 28.81 7.69
N ARG A 235 9.02 29.08 8.93
CA ARG A 235 8.56 30.25 9.68
C ARG A 235 8.86 31.53 8.90
N VAL A 236 8.01 32.50 9.17
CA VAL A 236 8.03 33.85 8.60
C VAL A 236 9.41 34.48 8.72
N ASP A 237 10.13 34.22 9.81
CA ASP A 237 11.41 34.88 10.09
C ASP A 237 12.61 34.28 9.34
N THR A 238 12.39 33.26 8.48
CA THR A 238 13.46 32.55 7.79
C THR A 238 13.29 32.54 6.27
N CYS A 239 12.28 31.85 5.74
CA CYS A 239 12.08 31.76 4.29
C CYS A 239 10.90 32.62 3.84
N THR A 240 9.66 32.20 4.13
CA THR A 240 8.45 32.79 3.53
C THR A 240 8.24 34.26 3.85
N GLY A 241 8.75 34.80 4.96
CA GLY A 241 8.69 36.24 5.23
C GLY A 241 9.80 37.07 4.56
N LEU A 242 10.87 36.45 4.06
CA LEU A 242 11.90 37.12 3.26
C LEU A 242 11.59 37.13 1.76
N LEU A 243 10.70 36.25 1.31
CA LEU A 243 10.34 36.15 -0.11
C LEU A 243 9.39 37.27 -0.54
N PRO A 244 9.55 37.82 -1.76
CA PRO A 244 8.66 38.84 -2.32
C PRO A 244 7.17 38.47 -2.23
N GLU A 245 6.32 39.46 -1.99
CA GLU A 245 4.88 39.22 -1.81
C GLU A 245 4.17 38.81 -3.10
N HIS A 246 4.61 39.35 -4.24
CA HIS A 246 3.98 39.15 -5.54
C HIS A 246 4.63 38.04 -6.39
N LYS A 247 5.21 37.03 -5.73
CA LYS A 247 5.74 35.84 -6.40
C LYS A 247 5.21 34.56 -5.76
N PRO A 248 4.92 33.50 -6.55
CA PRO A 248 4.49 32.23 -6.01
C PRO A 248 5.59 31.53 -5.21
N ARG A 249 5.19 30.78 -4.20
CA ARG A 249 6.06 30.06 -3.27
C ARG A 249 5.72 28.57 -3.31
N TYR A 250 6.65 27.79 -3.83
CA TYR A 250 6.51 26.36 -4.02
C TYR A 250 7.31 25.59 -2.98
N VAL A 251 6.66 24.71 -2.24
CA VAL A 251 7.29 23.84 -1.26
C VAL A 251 7.41 22.43 -1.85
N MET A 252 8.64 21.98 -2.01
CA MET A 252 8.94 20.75 -2.73
C MET A 252 8.86 19.54 -1.80
N GLY A 253 8.03 18.54 -2.16
CA GLY A 253 8.07 17.21 -1.54
C GLY A 253 7.35 17.03 -0.20
N VAL A 254 6.36 17.85 0.13
CA VAL A 254 5.57 17.74 1.38
C VAL A 254 4.30 16.92 1.16
N GLY A 255 4.18 15.80 1.88
CA GLY A 255 3.14 14.79 1.62
C GLY A 255 2.04 14.60 2.65
N TYR A 256 2.27 14.98 3.91
CA TYR A 256 1.29 14.78 4.96
C TYR A 256 0.24 15.91 4.96
N PRO A 257 -1.06 15.60 5.08
CA PRO A 257 -2.13 16.60 5.07
C PRO A 257 -1.93 17.71 6.10
N GLU A 258 -1.42 17.38 7.29
CA GLU A 258 -1.18 18.36 8.36
C GLU A 258 -0.09 19.35 7.97
N ASP A 259 0.97 18.87 7.31
CA ASP A 259 2.10 19.70 6.90
C ASP A 259 1.71 20.66 5.78
N LEU A 260 0.78 20.26 4.90
CA LEU A 260 0.19 21.16 3.90
C LEU A 260 -0.55 22.32 4.56
N VAL A 261 -1.40 22.03 5.55
CA VAL A 261 -2.16 23.07 6.28
C VAL A 261 -1.22 24.01 7.03
N VAL A 262 -0.17 23.47 7.67
CA VAL A 262 0.84 24.27 8.36
C VAL A 262 1.60 25.16 7.37
N ALA A 263 2.05 24.62 6.24
CA ALA A 263 2.80 25.39 5.25
C ALA A 263 1.95 26.49 4.60
N VAL A 264 0.66 26.23 4.35
CA VAL A 264 -0.31 27.28 3.92
C VAL A 264 -0.42 28.37 4.99
N ALA A 265 -0.57 28.00 6.27
CA ALA A 265 -0.63 28.97 7.36
C ALA A 265 0.66 29.81 7.49
N LEU A 266 1.80 29.26 7.06
CA LEU A 266 3.10 29.93 6.99
C LEU A 266 3.33 30.70 5.67
N GLY A 267 2.38 30.67 4.74
CA GLY A 267 2.37 31.50 3.53
C GLY A 267 3.02 30.89 2.30
N ALA A 268 3.05 29.56 2.20
CA ALA A 268 3.34 28.83 0.95
C ALA A 268 2.07 28.64 0.10
N ASP A 269 2.24 28.49 -1.22
CA ASP A 269 1.10 28.36 -2.15
C ASP A 269 1.01 27.02 -2.86
N MET A 270 2.16 26.44 -3.23
CA MET A 270 2.19 25.28 -4.10
C MET A 270 2.89 24.13 -3.37
N PHE A 271 2.37 22.92 -3.56
CA PHE A 271 2.87 21.72 -2.91
C PHE A 271 2.80 20.53 -3.87
N ASP A 272 3.72 19.57 -3.73
CA ASP A 272 3.66 18.31 -4.44
C ASP A 272 4.02 17.13 -3.53
N CYS A 273 3.40 16.00 -3.77
CA CYS A 273 3.87 14.74 -3.22
C CYS A 273 3.34 13.53 -3.99
N VAL A 274 4.14 12.47 -3.99
CA VAL A 274 3.72 11.13 -4.42
C VAL A 274 2.82 10.41 -3.41
N TRP A 275 2.65 10.95 -2.20
CA TRP A 275 1.94 10.28 -1.11
C TRP A 275 0.49 9.93 -1.49
N PRO A 276 -0.39 10.86 -1.93
CA PRO A 276 -1.78 10.50 -2.21
C PRO A 276 -1.92 9.43 -3.30
N THR A 277 -1.09 9.45 -4.33
CA THR A 277 -1.12 8.45 -5.41
C THR A 277 -0.54 7.10 -4.98
N ARG A 278 0.53 7.09 -4.17
CA ARG A 278 1.04 5.85 -3.56
C ARG A 278 0.02 5.23 -2.61
N THR A 279 -0.59 6.06 -1.79
CA THR A 279 -1.60 5.69 -0.80
C THR A 279 -2.91 5.21 -1.45
N ALA A 280 -3.32 5.82 -2.56
CA ALA A 280 -4.44 5.34 -3.36
C ALA A 280 -4.14 3.99 -4.02
N GLN A 281 -2.91 3.77 -4.50
CA GLN A 281 -2.48 2.46 -5.03
C GLN A 281 -2.45 1.37 -3.95
N THR A 282 -2.24 1.74 -2.68
CA THR A 282 -2.27 0.82 -1.53
C THR A 282 -3.61 0.82 -0.79
N SER A 283 -4.64 1.53 -1.28
CA SER A 283 -6.02 1.61 -0.75
C SER A 283 -6.20 2.22 0.67
N ILE A 284 -5.30 3.10 1.14
CA ILE A 284 -5.37 3.64 2.52
C ILE A 284 -5.69 5.14 2.54
N MET A 285 -6.90 5.59 2.17
CA MET A 285 -7.30 6.99 2.43
C MET A 285 -8.44 7.02 3.45
N SER A 286 -8.12 7.35 4.71
CA SER A 286 -9.11 7.62 5.75
C SER A 286 -9.26 9.14 5.89
N PRO A 287 -10.46 9.74 5.76
CA PRO A 287 -10.65 11.16 6.01
C PRO A 287 -10.56 11.40 7.53
N ALA A 288 -9.50 12.06 7.98
CA ALA A 288 -9.35 12.47 9.36
C ALA A 288 -10.47 13.47 9.72
N ALA A 289 -11.45 13.00 10.49
CA ALA A 289 -12.48 13.85 11.08
C ALA A 289 -11.86 14.68 12.21
N VAL A 290 -12.00 16.01 12.10
CA VAL A 290 -11.73 16.97 13.16
C VAL A 290 -12.67 16.68 14.34
N THR A 291 -12.13 16.38 15.53
CA THR A 291 -12.89 16.44 16.78
C THR A 291 -12.43 17.62 17.63
N PRO A 292 -13.36 18.45 18.15
CA PRO A 292 -13.06 19.43 19.19
C PRO A 292 -12.69 18.70 20.49
N GLN A 293 -11.69 19.23 21.20
CA GLN A 293 -11.37 18.82 22.56
C GLN A 293 -12.52 19.15 23.50
N ASP A 294 -13.07 18.13 24.15
CA ASP A 294 -13.69 18.27 25.46
C ASP A 294 -12.99 17.33 26.44
N THR A 295 -12.36 17.94 27.43
CA THR A 295 -11.88 17.31 28.66
C THR A 295 -13.05 16.76 29.45
N LEU A 296 -12.98 15.49 29.90
CA LEU A 296 -13.37 15.05 31.25
C LEU A 296 -12.99 13.57 31.46
N SER A 297 -12.49 13.30 32.66
CA SER A 297 -11.96 12.04 33.18
C SER A 297 -12.92 10.86 33.11
N GLN A 298 -12.42 9.66 32.76
CA GLN A 298 -12.91 8.40 33.34
C GLN A 298 -11.87 7.27 33.24
N SER A 299 -11.69 6.59 34.37
CA SER A 299 -10.90 5.38 34.55
C SER A 299 -11.50 4.22 33.76
N GLY A 300 -10.76 3.70 32.78
CA GLY A 300 -11.06 2.46 32.07
C GLY A 300 -9.75 1.76 31.71
N THR A 301 -9.78 0.43 31.64
CA THR A 301 -8.67 -0.42 31.15
C THR A 301 -7.97 0.22 29.94
N PRO A 302 -6.62 0.25 29.91
CA PRO A 302 -5.89 0.97 28.87
C PRO A 302 -6.30 0.43 27.51
N THR A 303 -6.93 1.30 26.71
CA THR A 303 -7.24 1.02 25.32
C THR A 303 -5.90 0.97 24.58
N PRO A 304 -5.64 -0.05 23.73
CA PRO A 304 -4.39 -0.09 22.97
C PRO A 304 -4.24 1.21 22.15
N PRO A 305 -3.02 1.74 22.02
CA PRO A 305 -2.79 2.97 21.28
C PRO A 305 -3.17 2.77 19.81
N HIS A 306 -3.85 3.75 19.23
CA HIS A 306 -4.32 3.68 17.84
C HIS A 306 -3.13 3.56 16.87
N ASN A 307 -3.10 2.48 16.09
CA ASN A 307 -2.08 2.23 15.07
C ASN A 307 -2.75 2.08 13.70
N PRO A 308 -2.81 3.15 12.89
CA PRO A 308 -3.50 3.12 11.60
C PRO A 308 -2.81 2.21 10.57
N ALA A 309 -1.54 1.83 10.80
CA ALA A 309 -0.80 0.92 9.94
C ALA A 309 -1.06 -0.56 10.24
N HIS A 310 -1.81 -0.89 11.31
CA HIS A 310 -2.08 -2.27 11.68
C HIS A 310 -2.91 -2.99 10.60
N GLU A 311 -2.44 -4.14 10.14
CA GLU A 311 -3.01 -4.85 8.99
C GLU A 311 -4.48 -5.27 9.19
N GLU A 312 -4.94 -5.48 10.43
CA GLU A 312 -6.36 -5.76 10.74
C GLU A 312 -7.31 -4.62 10.33
N HIS A 313 -6.83 -3.38 10.22
CA HIS A 313 -7.66 -2.27 9.72
C HIS A 313 -8.14 -2.52 8.29
N GLN A 314 -7.47 -3.35 7.48
CA GLN A 314 -7.97 -3.75 6.17
C GLN A 314 -9.33 -4.48 6.27
N TYR A 315 -9.46 -5.40 7.23
CA TYR A 315 -10.71 -6.12 7.48
C TYR A 315 -11.81 -5.19 8.03
N LEU A 316 -11.45 -4.34 9.01
CA LEU A 316 -12.40 -3.39 9.62
C LEU A 316 -12.89 -2.35 8.61
N ASN A 317 -11.99 -1.82 7.78
CA ASN A 317 -12.34 -0.86 6.74
C ASN A 317 -13.24 -1.50 5.69
N LEU A 318 -12.97 -2.75 5.27
CA LEU A 318 -13.85 -3.44 4.33
C LEU A 318 -15.25 -3.65 4.90
N ILE A 319 -15.39 -3.96 6.20
CA ILE A 319 -16.71 -3.99 6.85
C ILE A 319 -17.37 -2.61 6.82
N ARG A 320 -16.65 -1.53 7.15
CA ARG A 320 -17.20 -0.16 7.07
C ARG A 320 -17.69 0.16 5.66
N THR A 321 -16.93 -0.18 4.63
CA THR A 321 -17.31 0.03 3.23
C THR A 321 -18.56 -0.77 2.85
N ILE A 322 -18.64 -2.06 3.22
CA ILE A 322 -19.83 -2.88 2.96
C ILE A 322 -21.07 -2.33 3.68
N LEU A 323 -20.91 -1.87 4.93
CA LEU A 323 -21.98 -1.25 5.70
C LEU A 323 -22.36 0.15 5.22
N ALA A 324 -21.49 0.88 4.54
CA ALA A 324 -21.82 2.20 3.98
C ALA A 324 -22.43 2.07 2.59
N GLU A 325 -21.73 1.38 1.69
CA GLU A 325 -21.93 1.41 0.24
C GLU A 325 -22.44 0.08 -0.32
N GLY A 326 -22.41 -1.00 0.46
CA GLY A 326 -22.79 -2.33 -0.01
C GLY A 326 -24.25 -2.40 -0.46
N GLU A 327 -24.46 -3.04 -1.61
CA GLU A 327 -25.78 -3.29 -2.19
C GLU A 327 -26.55 -4.24 -1.29
N HIS A 328 -27.80 -3.88 -0.97
CA HIS A 328 -28.71 -4.79 -0.29
C HIS A 328 -29.17 -5.88 -1.26
N ARG A 329 -28.94 -7.15 -0.92
CA ARG A 329 -29.31 -8.29 -1.76
C ARG A 329 -30.11 -9.32 -0.97
N PRO A 330 -31.17 -9.89 -1.56
CA PRO A 330 -31.75 -11.11 -1.03
C PRO A 330 -30.73 -12.25 -1.20
N ASP A 331 -30.66 -13.16 -0.24
CA ASP A 331 -29.70 -14.25 -0.26
C ASP A 331 -30.40 -15.62 -0.06
N ARG A 332 -29.65 -16.71 -0.27
CA ARG A 332 -30.16 -18.09 -0.18
C ARG A 332 -30.70 -18.44 1.21
N THR A 333 -30.19 -17.83 2.28
CA THR A 333 -30.58 -18.14 3.66
C THR A 333 -31.87 -17.43 4.07
N GLY A 334 -32.26 -16.36 3.37
CA GLY A 334 -33.45 -15.56 3.67
C GLY A 334 -33.22 -14.43 4.68
N THR A 335 -32.01 -14.31 5.25
CA THR A 335 -31.63 -13.24 6.18
C THR A 335 -31.46 -11.88 5.47
N GLY A 336 -31.02 -11.90 4.21
CA GLY A 336 -30.58 -10.75 3.45
C GLY A 336 -29.13 -10.36 3.79
N THR A 337 -28.47 -9.71 2.84
CA THR A 337 -27.09 -9.25 2.99
C THR A 337 -26.89 -7.83 2.48
N ARG A 338 -25.81 -7.19 2.94
CA ARG A 338 -25.16 -6.09 2.21
C ARG A 338 -23.87 -6.61 1.63
N SER A 339 -23.65 -6.41 0.33
CA SER A 339 -22.51 -7.02 -0.38
C SER A 339 -21.79 -6.05 -1.30
N ILE A 340 -20.51 -6.31 -1.50
CA ILE A 340 -19.67 -5.70 -2.54
C ILE A 340 -19.00 -6.83 -3.31
N PHE A 341 -19.01 -6.74 -4.63
CA PHE A 341 -18.33 -7.70 -5.49
C PHE A 341 -16.88 -7.28 -5.76
N ALA A 342 -15.96 -8.23 -5.62
CA ALA A 342 -14.53 -8.06 -5.88
C ALA A 342 -13.91 -6.83 -5.19
N PRO A 343 -14.03 -6.71 -3.85
CA PRO A 343 -13.37 -5.62 -3.13
C PRO A 343 -11.83 -5.71 -3.22
N PRO A 344 -11.10 -4.65 -2.82
CA PRO A 344 -9.65 -4.69 -2.73
C PRO A 344 -9.14 -5.91 -1.94
N GLN A 345 -8.03 -6.49 -2.39
CA GLN A 345 -7.42 -7.65 -1.73
C GLN A 345 -6.90 -7.28 -0.34
N LEU A 346 -7.11 -8.16 0.64
CA LEU A 346 -6.46 -8.03 1.95
C LEU A 346 -5.07 -8.69 1.90
N ARG A 347 -4.06 -8.08 2.51
CA ARG A 347 -2.69 -8.62 2.56
C ARG A 347 -2.18 -8.66 3.99
N PHE A 348 -1.72 -9.82 4.43
CA PHE A 348 -1.21 -10.02 5.79
C PHE A 348 0.22 -10.53 5.76
N SER A 349 1.12 -9.86 6.48
CA SER A 349 2.47 -10.37 6.68
C SER A 349 2.43 -11.58 7.61
N LEU A 350 3.11 -12.66 7.20
CA LEU A 350 3.23 -13.88 7.99
C LEU A 350 4.53 -13.93 8.77
N SER A 351 5.36 -12.89 8.67
CA SER A 351 6.55 -12.74 9.50
C SER A 351 6.87 -11.27 9.77
N LYS A 352 7.62 -11.04 10.85
CA LYS A 352 8.24 -9.75 11.16
C LYS A 352 9.77 -9.90 11.21
N PRO A 353 10.54 -8.80 11.03
CA PRO A 353 11.99 -8.86 11.15
C PRO A 353 12.42 -9.44 12.49
N GLY A 354 13.45 -10.30 12.48
CA GLY A 354 14.03 -10.84 13.71
C GLY A 354 14.79 -9.77 14.50
N ALA A 355 15.23 -10.14 15.71
CA ALA A 355 15.92 -9.24 16.65
C ALA A 355 17.19 -8.59 16.08
N THR A 356 17.80 -9.20 15.05
CA THR A 356 18.93 -8.64 14.31
C THR A 356 18.68 -8.73 12.80
N PRO A 357 19.33 -7.89 11.96
CA PRO A 357 19.22 -7.98 10.50
C PRO A 357 19.62 -9.36 9.92
N CYS A 358 20.41 -10.13 10.66
CA CYS A 358 20.90 -11.46 10.29
C CYS A 358 20.04 -12.62 10.83
N SER A 359 19.13 -12.37 11.78
CA SER A 359 18.26 -13.42 12.33
C SER A 359 17.14 -13.82 11.37
N GLU A 360 16.66 -15.05 11.51
CA GLU A 360 15.47 -15.53 10.79
C GLU A 360 14.25 -14.65 11.13
N PRO A 361 13.31 -14.46 10.18
CA PRO A 361 12.07 -13.76 10.44
C PRO A 361 11.27 -14.46 11.54
N ILE A 362 10.62 -13.69 12.42
CA ILE A 362 9.75 -14.23 13.46
C ILE A 362 8.38 -14.50 12.84
N PRO A 363 7.85 -15.75 12.87
CA PRO A 363 6.54 -16.06 12.32
C PRO A 363 5.42 -15.35 13.08
N VAL A 364 4.50 -14.74 12.34
CA VAL A 364 3.32 -14.02 12.85
C VAL A 364 2.07 -14.67 12.26
N LEU A 365 1.02 -14.81 13.08
CA LEU A 365 -0.27 -15.31 12.64
C LEU A 365 -1.28 -14.14 12.63
N PRO A 366 -1.86 -13.76 11.47
CA PRO A 366 -2.91 -12.74 11.39
C PRO A 366 -4.24 -13.25 11.98
N LEU A 367 -4.23 -13.48 13.29
CA LEU A 367 -5.37 -13.90 14.10
C LEU A 367 -6.04 -12.64 14.64
N LEU A 368 -7.18 -12.28 14.05
CA LEU A 368 -7.87 -11.01 14.34
C LEU A 368 -8.10 -10.82 15.84
N THR A 369 -7.93 -9.58 16.30
CA THR A 369 -7.87 -9.23 17.72
C THR A 369 -9.05 -8.39 18.17
N THR A 370 -9.74 -7.69 17.27
CA THR A 370 -10.96 -6.91 17.60
C THR A 370 -12.14 -7.79 18.05
N LYS A 371 -12.07 -9.10 17.80
CA LYS A 371 -12.88 -10.12 18.47
C LYS A 371 -12.07 -11.40 18.61
N ARG A 372 -12.37 -12.18 19.65
CA ARG A 372 -11.75 -13.50 19.84
C ARG A 372 -12.17 -14.49 18.74
N VAL A 373 -11.24 -14.85 17.87
CA VAL A 373 -11.36 -15.96 16.92
C VAL A 373 -11.17 -17.31 17.63
N PHE A 374 -11.95 -18.32 17.23
CA PHE A 374 -11.92 -19.67 17.83
C PHE A 374 -10.75 -20.50 17.26
N LEU A 375 -9.52 -20.18 17.67
CA LEU A 375 -8.28 -20.76 17.15
C LEU A 375 -8.25 -22.31 17.13
N ARG A 376 -8.71 -22.97 18.20
CA ARG A 376 -8.76 -24.44 18.24
C ARG A 376 -9.56 -25.03 17.09
N ALA A 377 -10.71 -24.43 16.77
CA ALA A 377 -11.52 -24.86 15.64
C ALA A 377 -10.79 -24.63 14.30
N VAL A 378 -10.06 -23.53 14.15
CA VAL A 378 -9.25 -23.24 12.95
C VAL A 378 -8.20 -24.32 12.71
N ILE A 379 -7.45 -24.68 13.74
CA ILE A 379 -6.39 -25.69 13.65
C ILE A 379 -7.01 -27.05 13.32
N ALA A 380 -8.01 -27.48 14.08
CA ALA A 380 -8.64 -28.78 13.89
C ALA A 380 -9.34 -28.93 12.52
N GLU A 381 -10.02 -27.88 12.03
CA GLU A 381 -10.61 -27.89 10.69
C GLU A 381 -9.53 -27.97 9.60
N LEU A 382 -8.43 -27.23 9.75
CA LEU A 382 -7.34 -27.28 8.79
C LEU A 382 -6.70 -28.68 8.73
N LEU A 383 -6.46 -29.31 9.89
CA LEU A 383 -5.94 -30.67 9.95
C LEU A 383 -6.92 -31.69 9.35
N TRP A 384 -8.23 -31.48 9.58
CA TRP A 384 -9.29 -32.25 8.95
C TRP A 384 -9.28 -32.10 7.41
N PHE A 385 -9.13 -30.88 6.87
CA PHE A 385 -8.95 -30.68 5.43
C PHE A 385 -7.69 -31.37 4.90
N ILE A 386 -6.57 -31.24 5.59
CA ILE A 386 -5.30 -31.88 5.19
C ILE A 386 -5.51 -33.39 5.12
N SER A 387 -6.15 -34.02 6.11
CA SER A 387 -6.40 -35.47 6.13
C SER A 387 -7.29 -36.00 4.98
N GLY A 388 -7.96 -35.13 4.22
CA GLY A 388 -8.93 -35.55 3.21
C GLY A 388 -10.28 -36.02 3.77
N CYS A 389 -10.52 -35.90 5.08
CA CYS A 389 -11.76 -36.31 5.71
C CYS A 389 -12.95 -35.47 5.24
N THR A 390 -14.12 -36.10 5.12
CA THR A 390 -15.38 -35.48 4.65
C THR A 390 -16.54 -35.65 5.62
N SER A 391 -16.31 -36.34 6.73
CA SER A 391 -17.27 -36.47 7.82
C SER A 391 -17.09 -35.34 8.83
N SER A 392 -18.17 -34.68 9.24
CA SER A 392 -18.13 -33.68 10.32
C SER A 392 -17.99 -34.31 11.71
N ILE A 393 -18.27 -35.60 11.86
CA ILE A 393 -18.34 -36.31 13.15
C ILE A 393 -17.06 -36.16 13.99
N PRO A 394 -15.83 -36.35 13.45
CA PRO A 394 -14.60 -36.19 14.24
C PRO A 394 -14.43 -34.78 14.81
N LEU A 395 -14.86 -33.74 14.08
CA LEU A 395 -14.85 -32.36 14.55
C LEU A 395 -15.88 -32.18 15.68
N SER A 396 -17.11 -32.68 15.48
CA SER A 396 -18.19 -32.60 16.46
C SER A 396 -17.84 -33.29 17.77
N GLU A 397 -17.23 -34.49 17.71
CA GLU A 397 -16.74 -35.26 18.86
C GLU A 397 -15.63 -34.53 19.63
N SER A 398 -14.82 -33.73 18.92
CA SER A 398 -13.79 -32.84 19.49
C SER A 398 -14.37 -31.52 20.04
N GLY A 399 -15.71 -31.40 20.07
CA GLY A 399 -16.45 -30.23 20.54
C GLY A 399 -16.44 -29.05 19.56
N ILE A 400 -16.10 -29.28 18.29
CA ILE A 400 -16.06 -28.26 17.24
C ILE A 400 -17.26 -28.46 16.32
N LYS A 401 -18.26 -27.60 16.45
CA LYS A 401 -19.59 -27.77 15.85
C LYS A 401 -19.85 -26.92 14.60
N ILE A 402 -18.78 -26.46 13.95
CA ILE A 402 -18.88 -25.50 12.83
C ILE A 402 -19.54 -26.10 11.58
N TRP A 403 -19.52 -27.43 11.42
CA TRP A 403 -20.13 -28.16 10.30
C TRP A 403 -21.45 -28.86 10.65
N ASP A 404 -21.85 -28.90 11.94
CA ASP A 404 -23.02 -29.65 12.41
C ASP A 404 -24.32 -29.21 11.71
N GLY A 405 -24.47 -27.90 11.46
CA GLY A 405 -25.64 -27.35 10.77
C GLY A 405 -25.78 -27.92 9.36
N ASN A 406 -24.70 -27.88 8.57
CA ASN A 406 -24.68 -28.38 7.19
C ASN A 406 -24.62 -29.91 7.09
N GLY A 407 -24.13 -30.60 8.13
CA GLY A 407 -24.10 -32.06 8.22
C GLY A 407 -25.38 -32.69 8.78
N SER A 408 -26.36 -31.87 9.20
CA SER A 408 -27.61 -32.36 9.80
C SER A 408 -28.50 -33.09 8.79
N ARG A 409 -29.32 -34.04 9.29
CA ARG A 409 -30.31 -34.76 8.47
C ARG A 409 -31.22 -33.80 7.71
N GLU A 410 -31.74 -32.78 8.42
CA GLU A 410 -32.63 -31.77 7.85
C GLU A 410 -31.99 -31.02 6.68
N PHE A 411 -30.74 -30.59 6.83
CA PHE A 411 -30.04 -29.87 5.77
C PHE A 411 -29.72 -30.77 4.57
N LEU A 412 -29.22 -31.98 4.81
CA LEU A 412 -28.90 -32.94 3.75
C LEU A 412 -30.15 -33.31 2.93
N ASP A 413 -31.30 -33.51 3.57
CA ASP A 413 -32.58 -33.75 2.88
C ASP A 413 -32.99 -32.55 2.04
N LYS A 414 -32.89 -31.33 2.60
CA LYS A 414 -33.22 -30.08 1.93
C LYS A 414 -32.43 -29.87 0.64
N VAL A 415 -31.17 -30.29 0.60
CA VAL A 415 -30.29 -30.16 -0.59
C VAL A 415 -30.29 -31.39 -1.50
N GLY A 416 -31.17 -32.37 -1.27
CA GLY A 416 -31.32 -33.56 -2.12
C GLY A 416 -30.29 -34.66 -1.87
N LEU A 417 -29.59 -34.64 -0.73
CA LEU A 417 -28.59 -35.63 -0.31
C LEU A 417 -29.15 -36.59 0.75
N GLY A 418 -30.42 -36.97 0.60
CA GLY A 418 -31.18 -37.86 1.51
C GLY A 418 -30.52 -39.20 1.80
N HIS A 419 -29.76 -39.72 0.83
CA HIS A 419 -29.09 -41.01 0.89
C HIS A 419 -27.79 -40.99 1.73
N ARG A 420 -27.25 -39.82 2.07
CA ARG A 420 -26.03 -39.69 2.88
C ARG A 420 -26.31 -39.91 4.36
N GLU A 421 -25.33 -40.45 5.09
CA GLU A 421 -25.38 -40.49 6.55
C GLU A 421 -25.22 -39.10 7.17
N VAL A 422 -25.71 -38.91 8.39
CA VAL A 422 -25.54 -37.65 9.13
C VAL A 422 -24.05 -37.37 9.32
N GLY A 423 -23.65 -36.15 8.99
CA GLY A 423 -22.26 -35.70 9.02
C GLY A 423 -21.45 -35.97 7.75
N ASP A 424 -21.94 -36.75 6.79
CA ASP A 424 -21.29 -36.89 5.47
C ASP A 424 -21.57 -35.64 4.62
N LEU A 425 -20.53 -34.80 4.44
CA LEU A 425 -20.62 -33.54 3.69
C LEU A 425 -20.42 -33.74 2.17
N GLY A 426 -20.13 -34.96 1.72
CA GLY A 426 -19.75 -35.29 0.35
C GLY A 426 -18.30 -34.92 0.02
N PRO A 427 -17.93 -34.88 -1.28
CA PRO A 427 -16.55 -34.66 -1.73
C PRO A 427 -16.10 -33.19 -1.59
N VAL A 428 -16.15 -32.64 -0.38
CA VAL A 428 -15.83 -31.24 -0.06
C VAL A 428 -14.32 -31.04 0.18
N TYR A 429 -13.85 -29.80 0.03
CA TYR A 429 -12.53 -29.29 0.42
C TYR A 429 -11.39 -30.32 0.48
N GLY A 430 -11.16 -30.93 1.66
CA GLY A 430 -10.07 -31.88 1.89
C GLY A 430 -10.06 -33.04 0.91
N PHE A 431 -11.23 -33.59 0.57
CA PHE A 431 -11.33 -34.62 -0.47
C PHE A 431 -10.82 -34.11 -1.80
N GLN A 432 -11.20 -32.89 -2.22
CA GLN A 432 -10.70 -32.33 -3.47
C GLN A 432 -9.20 -32.01 -3.37
N TRP A 433 -8.66 -31.67 -2.20
CA TRP A 433 -7.23 -31.42 -2.04
C TRP A 433 -6.38 -32.68 -2.19
N ARG A 434 -6.85 -33.83 -1.69
CA ARG A 434 -6.10 -35.09 -1.66
C ARG A 434 -6.48 -36.08 -2.76
N HIS A 435 -7.70 -35.98 -3.29
CA HIS A 435 -8.33 -36.95 -4.18
C HIS A 435 -9.10 -36.30 -5.33
N PHE A 436 -8.57 -35.19 -5.89
CA PHE A 436 -9.27 -34.45 -6.94
C PHE A 436 -9.62 -35.37 -8.13
N GLY A 437 -10.90 -35.42 -8.50
CA GLY A 437 -11.41 -36.23 -9.60
C GLY A 437 -11.66 -37.71 -9.28
N ALA A 438 -11.44 -38.17 -8.04
CA ALA A 438 -11.84 -39.51 -7.61
C ALA A 438 -13.38 -39.63 -7.53
N GLU A 439 -13.89 -40.83 -7.77
CA GLU A 439 -15.32 -41.11 -7.65
C GLU A 439 -15.71 -41.23 -6.17
N TYR A 440 -16.48 -40.26 -5.67
CA TYR A 440 -16.94 -40.27 -4.28
C TYR A 440 -18.05 -41.29 -4.05
N VAL A 441 -17.88 -42.13 -3.03
CA VAL A 441 -18.86 -43.10 -2.52
C VAL A 441 -19.49 -42.56 -1.24
N ASP A 442 -18.76 -42.60 -0.12
CA ASP A 442 -19.17 -42.10 1.20
C ASP A 442 -17.97 -41.58 2.01
N ALA A 443 -18.22 -41.06 3.21
CA ALA A 443 -17.18 -40.52 4.08
C ALA A 443 -16.32 -41.57 4.81
N LYS A 444 -16.64 -42.88 4.70
CA LYS A 444 -15.94 -43.99 5.37
C LYS A 444 -15.01 -44.75 4.43
N THR A 445 -15.18 -44.56 3.12
CA THR A 445 -14.38 -45.20 2.07
C THR A 445 -12.93 -44.73 2.11
N ASP A 446 -11.99 -45.65 1.91
CA ASP A 446 -10.57 -45.33 1.77
C ASP A 446 -10.28 -44.89 0.32
N TYR A 447 -9.91 -43.63 0.16
CA TYR A 447 -9.57 -43.02 -1.14
C TYR A 447 -8.06 -42.96 -1.39
N THR A 448 -7.24 -43.60 -0.57
CA THR A 448 -5.78 -43.60 -0.72
C THR A 448 -5.36 -44.02 -2.12
N GLY A 449 -4.55 -43.19 -2.79
CA GLY A 449 -4.07 -43.43 -4.15
C GLY A 449 -5.10 -43.16 -5.26
N GLN A 450 -6.30 -42.70 -4.93
CA GLN A 450 -7.32 -42.31 -5.90
C GLN A 450 -7.28 -40.79 -6.17
N GLY A 451 -7.56 -40.41 -7.42
CA GLY A 451 -7.57 -39.00 -7.84
C GLY A 451 -6.18 -38.36 -7.87
N ILE A 452 -6.15 -37.03 -7.78
CA ILE A 452 -4.92 -36.24 -7.75
C ILE A 452 -4.73 -35.64 -6.35
N ASP A 453 -3.62 -35.98 -5.70
CA ASP A 453 -3.18 -35.32 -4.46
C ASP A 453 -2.49 -33.99 -4.80
N GLN A 454 -3.29 -32.93 -4.86
CA GLN A 454 -2.82 -31.58 -5.16
C GLN A 454 -1.90 -31.05 -4.07
N LEU A 455 -2.15 -31.42 -2.80
CA LEU A 455 -1.37 -30.94 -1.67
C LEU A 455 0.04 -31.54 -1.68
N ALA A 456 0.16 -32.85 -1.93
CA ALA A 456 1.46 -33.49 -2.13
C ALA A 456 2.23 -32.89 -3.32
N GLU A 457 1.54 -32.61 -4.43
CA GLU A 457 2.14 -31.97 -5.60
C GLU A 457 2.62 -30.53 -5.31
N VAL A 458 1.88 -29.75 -4.53
CA VAL A 458 2.31 -28.43 -4.05
C VAL A 458 3.61 -28.55 -3.23
N VAL A 459 3.66 -29.46 -2.25
CA VAL A 459 4.85 -29.67 -1.42
C VAL A 459 6.06 -30.08 -2.27
N ARG A 460 5.86 -30.98 -3.23
CA ARG A 460 6.90 -31.42 -4.17
C ARG A 460 7.43 -30.25 -5.00
N LYS A 461 6.54 -29.45 -5.61
CA LYS A 461 6.93 -28.28 -6.43
C LYS A 461 7.66 -27.22 -5.62
N LEU A 462 7.22 -26.93 -4.39
CA LEU A 462 7.89 -25.96 -3.53
C LEU A 462 9.35 -26.33 -3.23
N LYS A 463 9.66 -27.64 -3.15
CA LYS A 463 11.01 -28.14 -2.91
C LYS A 463 11.85 -28.23 -4.19
N GLU A 464 11.28 -28.79 -5.24
CA GLU A 464 12.03 -29.18 -6.44
C GLU A 464 12.02 -28.09 -7.52
N THR A 465 10.92 -27.35 -7.64
CA THR A 465 10.68 -26.37 -8.72
C THR A 465 9.99 -25.10 -8.21
N PRO A 466 10.59 -24.37 -7.24
CA PRO A 466 9.94 -23.24 -6.54
C PRO A 466 9.56 -22.05 -7.44
N PHE A 467 10.11 -21.97 -8.66
CA PHE A 467 9.76 -20.96 -9.67
C PHE A 467 8.59 -21.38 -10.58
N ASP A 468 8.04 -22.58 -10.41
CA ASP A 468 6.90 -23.04 -11.19
C ASP A 468 5.70 -22.12 -10.95
N ARG A 469 4.95 -21.85 -12.02
CA ARG A 469 3.81 -20.92 -12.00
C ARG A 469 2.47 -21.63 -11.83
N ARG A 470 2.49 -22.92 -11.52
CA ARG A 470 1.31 -23.80 -11.39
C ARG A 470 1.31 -24.51 -10.02
N ILE A 471 1.85 -23.85 -9.00
CA ILE A 471 1.76 -24.30 -7.60
C ILE A 471 0.38 -23.86 -7.09
N ILE A 472 -0.65 -24.64 -7.42
CA ILE A 472 -2.06 -24.33 -7.20
C ILE A 472 -2.73 -25.52 -6.53
N MET A 473 -3.67 -25.23 -5.62
CA MET A 473 -4.55 -26.21 -5.00
C MET A 473 -5.99 -25.71 -5.06
N SER A 474 -6.91 -26.50 -5.62
CA SER A 474 -8.32 -26.11 -5.83
C SER A 474 -9.28 -27.12 -5.20
N ALA A 475 -10.29 -26.60 -4.50
CA ALA A 475 -11.46 -27.37 -4.09
C ALA A 475 -12.62 -27.27 -5.11
N TRP A 476 -12.51 -26.42 -6.14
CA TRP A 476 -13.58 -26.21 -7.10
C TRP A 476 -13.60 -27.30 -8.18
N ASN A 477 -14.55 -28.22 -8.05
CA ASN A 477 -14.78 -29.29 -9.02
C ASN A 477 -16.24 -29.23 -9.53
N PRO A 478 -16.49 -28.64 -10.72
CA PRO A 478 -17.84 -28.50 -11.28
C PRO A 478 -18.63 -29.81 -11.39
N ALA A 479 -17.96 -30.94 -11.62
CA ALA A 479 -18.61 -32.25 -11.76
C ALA A 479 -19.18 -32.76 -10.43
N ASP A 480 -18.56 -32.38 -9.31
CA ASP A 480 -18.93 -32.86 -7.98
C ASP A 480 -19.76 -31.87 -7.16
N LEU A 481 -19.98 -30.63 -7.63
CA LEU A 481 -20.69 -29.60 -6.86
C LEU A 481 -22.07 -30.06 -6.36
N LYS A 482 -22.80 -30.85 -7.16
CA LYS A 482 -24.13 -31.38 -6.80
C LYS A 482 -24.07 -32.49 -5.74
N LYS A 483 -22.89 -33.04 -5.47
CA LYS A 483 -22.67 -34.11 -4.48
C LYS A 483 -22.28 -33.56 -3.11
N MET A 484 -21.92 -32.27 -3.02
CA MET A 484 -21.44 -31.60 -1.82
C MET A 484 -22.60 -30.99 -1.02
N ALA A 485 -22.57 -31.12 0.31
CA ALA A 485 -23.53 -30.47 1.18
C ALA A 485 -23.47 -28.93 1.01
N LEU A 486 -22.26 -28.38 0.92
CA LEU A 486 -22.06 -26.97 0.64
C LEU A 486 -20.89 -26.80 -0.36
N PRO A 487 -21.10 -26.12 -1.50
CA PRO A 487 -20.02 -25.82 -2.44
C PRO A 487 -18.89 -25.02 -1.79
N PRO A 488 -17.60 -25.30 -2.11
CA PRO A 488 -16.47 -24.65 -1.48
C PRO A 488 -16.49 -23.13 -1.54
N CYS A 489 -16.36 -22.46 -0.40
CA CYS A 489 -16.27 -21.00 -0.32
C CYS A 489 -14.86 -20.52 -0.70
N HIS A 490 -13.83 -21.01 -0.01
CA HIS A 490 -12.42 -20.80 -0.36
C HIS A 490 -12.02 -21.82 -1.43
N MET A 491 -12.18 -21.41 -2.68
CA MET A 491 -12.26 -22.34 -3.80
C MET A 491 -10.88 -22.74 -4.34
N PHE A 492 -9.87 -21.87 -4.30
CA PHE A 492 -8.49 -22.25 -4.63
C PHE A 492 -7.47 -21.34 -3.94
N ALA A 493 -6.25 -21.85 -3.83
CA ALA A 493 -5.08 -21.09 -3.45
C ALA A 493 -3.92 -21.31 -4.43
N GLN A 494 -3.11 -20.27 -4.62
CA GLN A 494 -1.87 -20.30 -5.40
C GLN A 494 -0.70 -19.92 -4.49
N PHE A 495 0.42 -20.62 -4.64
CA PHE A 495 1.64 -20.38 -3.89
C PHE A 495 2.73 -19.77 -4.77
N TYR A 496 3.59 -18.96 -4.16
CA TYR A 496 4.68 -18.27 -4.83
C TYR A 496 5.90 -18.18 -3.92
N VAL A 497 7.07 -18.55 -4.43
CA VAL A 497 8.34 -18.45 -3.70
C VAL A 497 9.16 -17.28 -4.23
N SER A 498 9.60 -16.40 -3.33
CA SER A 498 10.46 -15.26 -3.65
C SER A 498 11.82 -15.36 -2.97
N TYR A 499 12.86 -14.79 -3.59
CA TYR A 499 14.23 -14.78 -3.08
C TYR A 499 14.79 -13.35 -2.98
N PRO A 500 14.18 -12.48 -2.15
CA PRO A 500 14.55 -11.07 -2.09
C PRO A 500 15.99 -10.83 -1.58
N LYS A 501 16.54 -11.78 -0.80
CA LYS A 501 17.92 -11.73 -0.27
C LYS A 501 18.95 -12.46 -1.15
N GLY A 502 18.56 -12.93 -2.34
CA GLY A 502 19.39 -13.76 -3.21
C GLY A 502 18.97 -15.23 -3.23
N LEU A 503 19.34 -15.93 -4.31
CA LEU A 503 19.03 -17.36 -4.53
C LEU A 503 19.81 -18.30 -3.59
N ASP A 504 20.89 -17.82 -3.00
CA ASP A 504 21.70 -18.51 -2.00
C ASP A 504 21.08 -18.47 -0.59
N LYS A 505 19.98 -17.73 -0.41
CA LYS A 505 19.26 -17.60 0.86
C LYS A 505 17.93 -18.34 0.83
N LYS A 506 17.43 -18.66 2.02
CA LYS A 506 16.11 -19.27 2.24
C LYS A 506 15.01 -18.41 1.62
N GLY A 507 14.24 -19.00 0.70
CA GLY A 507 13.15 -18.33 0.00
C GLY A 507 11.99 -17.98 0.94
N SER A 508 11.09 -17.10 0.49
CA SER A 508 9.89 -16.70 1.21
C SER A 508 8.63 -17.14 0.46
N LEU A 509 7.80 -17.95 1.13
CA LEU A 509 6.55 -18.52 0.61
C LEU A 509 5.38 -17.57 0.84
N SER A 510 4.73 -17.15 -0.22
CA SER A 510 3.47 -16.39 -0.18
C SER A 510 2.32 -17.25 -0.70
N CYS A 511 1.12 -16.98 -0.18
CA CYS A 511 -0.12 -17.65 -0.58
C CYS A 511 -1.14 -16.62 -1.03
N LEU A 512 -1.73 -16.81 -2.21
CA LEU A 512 -2.91 -16.10 -2.66
C LEU A 512 -4.11 -17.04 -2.53
N LEU A 513 -5.08 -16.64 -1.72
CA LEU A 513 -6.37 -17.29 -1.56
C LEU A 513 -7.42 -16.57 -2.41
N TYR A 514 -8.24 -17.32 -3.15
CA TYR A 514 -9.48 -16.80 -3.73
C TYR A 514 -10.70 -17.45 -3.05
N GLN A 515 -11.54 -16.62 -2.45
CA GLN A 515 -12.78 -17.02 -1.80
C GLN A 515 -13.98 -16.44 -2.55
N ARG A 516 -14.86 -17.29 -3.10
CA ARG A 516 -15.99 -16.84 -3.93
C ARG A 516 -17.11 -16.14 -3.15
N SER A 517 -17.24 -16.47 -1.86
CA SER A 517 -18.35 -16.07 -0.99
C SER A 517 -17.80 -15.88 0.43
N CYS A 518 -17.86 -14.65 0.92
CA CYS A 518 -17.11 -14.20 2.08
C CYS A 518 -18.05 -13.58 3.09
N ASP A 519 -18.46 -14.38 4.09
CA ASP A 519 -19.14 -13.88 5.27
C ASP A 519 -18.13 -13.10 6.12
N MET A 520 -18.22 -11.77 6.09
CA MET A 520 -17.32 -10.88 6.80
C MET A 520 -17.48 -10.97 8.32
N GLY A 521 -18.66 -11.37 8.82
CA GLY A 521 -18.97 -11.48 10.24
C GLY A 521 -18.33 -12.70 10.89
N LEU A 522 -18.51 -13.88 10.29
CA LEU A 522 -18.05 -15.15 10.87
C LEU A 522 -16.91 -15.80 10.09
N GLY A 523 -17.07 -15.97 8.76
CA GLY A 523 -16.19 -16.79 7.94
C GLY A 523 -14.81 -16.20 7.71
N VAL A 524 -14.73 -14.93 7.28
CA VAL A 524 -13.46 -14.29 6.86
C VAL A 524 -12.37 -14.31 7.93
N PRO A 525 -12.63 -13.97 9.21
CA PRO A 525 -11.61 -14.10 10.27
C PRO A 525 -11.05 -15.52 10.40
N PHE A 526 -11.90 -16.53 10.22
CA PHE A 526 -11.54 -17.94 10.26
C PHE A 526 -10.69 -18.33 9.04
N ASN A 527 -11.08 -17.90 7.85
CA ASN A 527 -10.39 -18.21 6.59
C ASN A 527 -9.01 -17.53 6.51
N ILE A 528 -8.86 -16.30 7.03
CA ILE A 528 -7.56 -15.63 7.15
C ILE A 528 -6.61 -16.47 8.01
N ALA A 529 -7.04 -16.85 9.21
CA ALA A 529 -6.22 -17.64 10.13
C ALA A 529 -5.89 -19.04 9.56
N SER A 530 -6.86 -19.70 8.92
CA SER A 530 -6.70 -21.04 8.34
C SER A 530 -5.65 -21.07 7.22
N TYR A 531 -5.73 -20.17 6.23
CA TYR A 531 -4.77 -20.16 5.13
C TYR A 531 -3.41 -19.55 5.51
N ALA A 532 -3.37 -18.65 6.50
CA ALA A 532 -2.10 -18.24 7.10
C ALA A 532 -1.40 -19.43 7.77
N LEU A 533 -2.13 -20.22 8.56
CA LEU A 533 -1.59 -21.41 9.22
C LEU A 533 -1.15 -22.48 8.20
N LEU A 534 -1.93 -22.71 7.14
CA LEU A 534 -1.53 -23.61 6.05
C LEU A 534 -0.22 -23.15 5.40
N THR A 535 -0.07 -21.85 5.18
CA THR A 535 1.17 -21.29 4.59
C THR A 535 2.36 -21.47 5.52
N HIS A 536 2.17 -21.34 6.84
CA HIS A 536 3.19 -21.63 7.86
C HIS A 536 3.59 -23.12 7.86
N ILE A 537 2.61 -24.03 7.82
CA ILE A 537 2.85 -25.48 7.73
C ILE A 537 3.66 -25.83 6.48
N LEU A 538 3.25 -25.30 5.31
CA LEU A 538 3.95 -25.54 4.05
C LEU A 538 5.36 -24.96 4.07
N ALA A 539 5.53 -23.72 4.55
CA ALA A 539 6.84 -23.09 4.65
C ALA A 539 7.78 -23.90 5.55
N HIS A 540 7.30 -24.38 6.69
CA HIS A 540 8.06 -25.24 7.60
C HIS A 540 8.45 -26.57 6.94
N ALA A 541 7.49 -27.23 6.27
CA ALA A 541 7.69 -28.52 5.62
C ALA A 541 8.64 -28.49 4.41
N THR A 542 8.82 -27.32 3.81
CA THR A 542 9.66 -27.12 2.61
C THR A 542 10.89 -26.26 2.86
N ASP A 543 11.24 -26.00 4.12
CA ASP A 543 12.34 -25.14 4.54
C ASP A 543 12.33 -23.75 3.86
N LEU A 544 11.18 -23.09 3.87
CA LEU A 544 10.99 -21.71 3.42
C LEU A 544 10.61 -20.80 4.59
N ASN A 545 10.74 -19.49 4.42
CA ASN A 545 10.24 -18.49 5.35
C ASN A 545 8.77 -18.16 5.03
N PRO A 546 7.89 -18.02 6.03
CA PRO A 546 6.53 -17.54 5.79
C PRO A 546 6.56 -16.08 5.33
N GLY A 547 5.99 -15.82 4.15
CA GLY A 547 5.97 -14.52 3.48
C GLY A 547 4.68 -13.76 3.72
N THR A 548 3.78 -13.75 2.74
CA THR A 548 2.54 -12.97 2.78
C THR A 548 1.33 -13.83 2.42
N LEU A 549 0.22 -13.65 3.14
CA LEU A 549 -1.10 -14.11 2.73
C LEU A 549 -1.82 -12.98 1.98
N ILE A 550 -2.34 -13.28 0.79
CA ILE A 550 -3.16 -12.38 -0.01
C ILE A 550 -4.55 -13.00 -0.12
N HIS A 551 -5.57 -12.32 0.41
CA HIS A 551 -6.95 -12.80 0.37
C HIS A 551 -7.74 -12.01 -0.68
N THR A 552 -8.08 -12.69 -1.77
CA THR A 552 -8.96 -12.18 -2.84
C THR A 552 -10.38 -12.68 -2.61
N MET A 553 -11.34 -11.77 -2.60
CA MET A 553 -12.74 -12.06 -2.33
C MET A 553 -13.58 -11.85 -3.58
N GLY A 554 -14.54 -12.75 -3.81
CA GLY A 554 -15.60 -12.60 -4.83
C GLY A 554 -16.75 -11.78 -4.26
N ASP A 555 -17.82 -12.45 -3.86
CA ASP A 555 -18.93 -11.82 -3.14
C ASP A 555 -18.54 -11.64 -1.66
N ALA A 556 -18.23 -10.40 -1.25
CA ALA A 556 -17.94 -10.06 0.14
C ALA A 556 -19.16 -9.40 0.77
N HIS A 557 -19.69 -10.01 1.84
CA HIS A 557 -20.96 -9.58 2.40
C HIS A 557 -21.01 -9.63 3.92
N VAL A 558 -21.92 -8.80 4.44
CA VAL A 558 -22.36 -8.78 5.84
C VAL A 558 -23.82 -9.20 5.86
N TYR A 559 -24.15 -10.21 6.65
CA TYR A 559 -25.55 -10.56 6.93
C TYR A 559 -26.22 -9.44 7.74
N LEU A 560 -27.51 -9.20 7.48
CA LEU A 560 -28.23 -8.11 8.12
C LEU A 560 -28.34 -8.27 9.64
N ASP A 561 -28.42 -9.50 10.14
CA ASP A 561 -28.44 -9.81 11.57
C ASP A 561 -27.06 -9.69 12.25
N HIS A 562 -25.99 -9.45 11.49
CA HIS A 562 -24.63 -9.20 12.01
C HIS A 562 -24.30 -7.72 12.12
N VAL A 563 -25.10 -6.83 11.55
CA VAL A 563 -24.78 -5.39 11.43
C VAL A 563 -24.51 -4.75 12.80
N ASP A 564 -25.36 -5.00 13.79
CA ASP A 564 -25.19 -4.43 15.13
C ASP A 564 -23.93 -4.95 15.85
N ALA A 565 -23.69 -6.26 15.75
CA ALA A 565 -22.51 -6.92 16.29
C ALA A 565 -21.22 -6.37 15.65
N LEU A 566 -21.23 -6.15 14.34
CA LEU A 566 -20.09 -5.58 13.63
C LEU A 566 -19.89 -4.09 13.94
N ASN A 567 -20.96 -3.31 14.10
CA ASN A 567 -20.86 -1.93 14.57
C ASN A 567 -20.25 -1.82 15.98
N GLU A 568 -20.46 -2.81 16.85
CA GLU A 568 -19.73 -2.91 18.12
C GLU A 568 -18.24 -3.25 17.88
N GLN A 569 -17.95 -4.20 17.00
CA GLN A 569 -16.58 -4.58 16.66
C GLN A 569 -15.77 -3.39 16.10
N LEU A 570 -16.38 -2.57 15.25
CA LEU A 570 -15.75 -1.43 14.58
C LEU A 570 -15.31 -0.29 15.52
N LYS A 571 -15.77 -0.31 16.79
CA LYS A 571 -15.36 0.63 17.85
C LYS A 571 -14.09 0.18 18.58
N ARG A 572 -13.61 -1.04 18.34
CA ARG A 572 -12.47 -1.63 19.02
C ARG A 572 -11.21 -1.42 18.21
N GLU A 573 -10.15 -0.99 18.88
CA GLU A 573 -8.83 -0.88 18.26
C GLU A 573 -8.12 -2.24 18.26
N PRO A 574 -7.52 -2.68 17.13
CA PRO A 574 -6.71 -3.90 17.09
C PRO A 574 -5.57 -3.88 18.12
N THR A 575 -5.24 -5.05 18.65
CA THR A 575 -3.95 -5.29 19.31
C THR A 575 -2.99 -5.95 18.32
N GLU A 576 -1.70 -5.98 18.65
CA GLU A 576 -0.70 -6.70 17.86
C GLU A 576 -1.10 -8.15 17.59
N PHE A 577 -0.83 -8.63 16.38
CA PHE A 577 -1.02 -10.02 16.03
C PHE A 577 -0.08 -10.93 16.83
N PRO A 578 -0.54 -12.14 17.21
CA PRO A 578 0.29 -13.07 17.94
C PRO A 578 1.40 -13.70 17.09
N GLU A 579 2.46 -14.13 17.76
CA GLU A 579 3.52 -14.95 17.17
C GLU A 579 3.08 -16.40 17.08
N LEU A 580 3.55 -17.11 16.07
CA LEU A 580 3.33 -18.55 15.90
C LEU A 580 4.64 -19.30 16.12
N CYS A 581 4.64 -20.20 17.09
CA CYS A 581 5.72 -21.14 17.34
C CYS A 581 5.28 -22.54 16.92
N ILE A 582 6.01 -23.15 15.98
CA ILE A 582 5.81 -24.54 15.56
C ILE A 582 6.81 -25.41 16.32
N LYS A 583 6.32 -26.30 17.20
CA LYS A 583 7.13 -27.16 18.08
C LYS A 583 7.69 -28.41 17.39
N ARG A 584 7.41 -28.57 16.10
CA ARG A 584 7.74 -29.78 15.33
C ARG A 584 9.16 -29.69 14.76
N ASP A 585 10.08 -30.45 15.34
CA ASP A 585 11.51 -30.39 14.99
C ASP A 585 11.88 -31.09 13.67
N ASP A 586 11.12 -32.09 13.22
CA ASP A 586 11.44 -32.89 12.03
C ASP A 586 11.12 -32.20 10.70
N ARG A 587 10.67 -30.93 10.73
CA ARG A 587 10.18 -30.19 9.55
C ARG A 587 9.13 -30.98 8.76
N GLY A 588 8.34 -31.81 9.45
CA GLY A 588 7.34 -32.68 8.83
C GLY A 588 7.91 -33.82 7.97
N SER A 589 9.21 -34.13 8.03
CA SER A 589 9.88 -35.09 7.13
C SER A 589 9.63 -34.82 5.64
N GLY A 590 9.20 -33.60 5.32
CA GLY A 590 8.83 -33.22 3.99
C GLY A 590 7.43 -33.61 3.50
N VAL A 591 6.54 -34.02 4.41
CA VAL A 591 5.10 -34.25 4.18
C VAL A 591 4.28 -33.36 5.12
N VAL A 592 3.03 -33.09 4.76
CA VAL A 592 2.11 -32.27 5.58
C VAL A 592 1.12 -33.11 6.37
N ASP A 593 1.28 -34.43 6.35
CA ASP A 593 0.43 -35.37 7.06
C ASP A 593 0.85 -35.56 8.53
N GLY A 594 -0.11 -35.91 9.39
CA GLY A 594 0.14 -36.29 10.78
C GLY A 594 0.51 -35.13 11.72
N TRP A 595 0.21 -33.88 11.35
CA TRP A 595 0.33 -32.74 12.25
C TRP A 595 -0.75 -32.79 13.34
N LYS A 596 -0.41 -32.29 14.53
CA LYS A 596 -1.30 -32.31 15.69
C LYS A 596 -1.51 -30.92 16.26
N GLU A 597 -2.63 -30.72 16.97
CA GLU A 597 -3.00 -29.42 17.54
C GLU A 597 -1.92 -28.88 18.49
N GLU A 598 -1.35 -29.74 19.33
CA GLU A 598 -0.34 -29.41 20.33
C GLU A 598 1.00 -28.91 19.74
N GLU A 599 1.21 -29.08 18.43
CA GLU A 599 2.42 -28.63 17.74
C GLU A 599 2.40 -27.13 17.40
N PHE A 600 1.23 -26.49 17.53
CA PHE A 600 1.03 -25.07 17.24
C PHE A 600 0.85 -24.26 18.52
N GLU A 601 1.82 -23.42 18.84
CA GLU A 601 1.77 -22.53 19.99
C GLU A 601 1.62 -21.08 19.54
N VAL A 602 0.54 -20.43 19.95
CA VAL A 602 0.24 -19.03 19.63
C VAL A 602 0.56 -18.16 20.84
N VAL A 603 1.57 -17.30 20.71
CA VAL A 603 2.12 -16.48 21.80
C VAL A 603 1.68 -15.03 21.65
N GLY A 604 1.25 -14.41 22.75
CA GLY A 604 0.91 -12.99 22.76
C GLY A 604 -0.48 -12.65 22.20
N TYR A 605 -1.39 -13.61 22.06
CA TYR A 605 -2.74 -13.35 21.55
C TYR A 605 -3.61 -12.64 22.60
N GLN A 606 -3.83 -11.34 22.42
CA GLN A 606 -4.58 -10.47 23.35
C GLN A 606 -5.88 -9.91 22.72
N PRO A 607 -6.83 -10.76 22.28
CA PRO A 607 -8.02 -10.27 21.61
C PRO A 607 -8.98 -9.60 22.60
N HIS A 608 -9.78 -8.67 22.07
CA HIS A 608 -11.01 -8.20 22.70
C HIS A 608 -12.00 -9.36 22.93
N LYS A 609 -13.02 -9.09 23.75
CA LYS A 609 -14.05 -10.09 24.10
C LYS A 609 -14.76 -10.63 22.85
N ALA A 610 -15.23 -11.87 22.92
CA ALA A 610 -16.02 -12.46 21.84
C ALA A 610 -17.29 -11.64 21.56
N ILE A 611 -17.69 -11.59 20.30
CA ILE A 611 -18.97 -11.00 19.85
C ILE A 611 -19.80 -12.14 19.29
N LYS A 612 -21.03 -12.30 19.78
CA LYS A 612 -21.93 -13.35 19.31
C LYS A 612 -22.55 -12.94 17.98
N MET A 613 -22.47 -13.82 16.99
CA MET A 613 -23.13 -13.71 15.69
C MET A 613 -23.69 -15.08 15.35
N ASN A 614 -24.90 -15.14 14.78
CA ASN A 614 -25.55 -16.39 14.41
C ASN A 614 -25.07 -16.84 13.03
N MET A 615 -24.89 -18.15 12.84
CA MET A 615 -24.63 -18.69 11.52
C MET A 615 -25.94 -18.77 10.74
N SER A 616 -25.99 -18.18 9.54
CA SER A 616 -27.13 -18.32 8.63
C SER A 616 -26.98 -19.61 7.81
N VAL A 617 -27.97 -20.54 7.89
CA VAL A 617 -27.91 -21.90 7.31
C VAL A 617 -28.79 -22.05 6.07
#